data_AF-A0A3D2JRL5-F1
#
_entry.id   AF-A0A3D2JRL5-F1
#
_cell.length_a   1.000
_cell.length_b   1.000
_cell.length_c   1.000
_cell.angle_alpha   90.00
_cell.angle_beta   90.00
_cell.angle_gamma   90.00
#
_symmetry.space_group_name_H-M   'P 1'
#
loop_
_entity.id
_entity.type
_entity.pdbx_description
1 polymer ?
#
loop_
_entity_poly.entity_id
_entity_poly.type
_entity_poly.pdbx_seq_one_letter_code
_entity_poly.pdbx_strand_id
1 'polypeptide(L)' 'NFDMLNIPETHPARDMFDTFWVDSETNDDILLRTHTSPVQARVMETNDPPIRVVVPGKCYRYEATDATHEWQ' A
#
# COMPACT_ATOMS: atom_id res chain seq x y z
N ASN A 1 -4.62 -1.82 2.37
CA ASN A 1 -3.59 -0.91 1.80
C ASN A 1 -4.10 0.53 1.68
N PHE A 2 -5.41 0.73 1.46
CA PHE A 2 -6.00 2.03 1.14
C PHE A 2 -7.04 2.51 2.17
N ASP A 3 -7.98 1.66 2.59
CA ASP A 3 -9.15 2.11 3.37
C ASP A 3 -8.79 2.67 4.75
N MET A 4 -7.86 2.02 5.46
CA MET A 4 -7.32 2.52 6.74
C MET A 4 -6.58 3.86 6.62
N LEU A 5 -6.21 4.25 5.41
CA LEU A 5 -5.57 5.53 5.10
C LEU A 5 -6.57 6.55 4.54
N ASN A 6 -7.88 6.29 4.71
CA ASN A 6 -8.96 7.14 4.23
C ASN A 6 -9.02 7.26 2.69
N ILE A 7 -8.68 6.18 1.98
CA ILE A 7 -8.73 6.11 0.52
C ILE A 7 -9.76 5.03 0.09
N PRO A 8 -11.06 5.37 0.04
CA PRO A 8 -12.12 4.42 -0.31
C PRO A 8 -12.10 4.02 -1.79
N GLU A 9 -12.84 2.96 -2.14
CA GLU A 9 -12.86 2.34 -3.47
C GLU A 9 -13.05 3.29 -4.65
N THR A 10 -13.98 4.23 -4.53
CA THR A 10 -14.35 5.14 -5.61
C THR A 10 -13.61 6.48 -5.54
N HIS A 11 -12.61 6.60 -4.67
CA HIS A 11 -11.86 7.85 -4.53
C HIS A 11 -10.87 8.01 -5.69
N PRO A 12 -10.81 9.17 -6.37
CA PRO A 12 -9.81 9.45 -7.42
C PRO A 12 -8.34 9.34 -6.97
N ALA A 13 -8.09 9.18 -5.67
CA ALA A 13 -6.76 9.01 -5.13
C ALA A 13 -6.30 7.55 -5.19
N ARG A 14 -7.21 6.58 -5.37
CA ARG A 14 -6.83 5.20 -5.69
C ARG A 14 -6.19 5.11 -7.07
N ASP A 15 -6.64 5.92 -8.01
CA ASP A 15 -6.10 5.99 -9.38
C ASP A 15 -4.66 6.53 -9.42
N MET A 16 -4.18 7.16 -8.34
CA MET A 16 -2.77 7.57 -8.22
C MET A 16 -1.82 6.39 -7.96
N PHE A 17 -2.34 5.19 -7.68
CA PHE A 17 -1.55 4.01 -7.36
C PHE A 17 -1.87 2.86 -8.31
N ASP A 18 -1.01 2.68 -9.30
CA ASP A 18 -1.06 1.50 -10.18
C ASP A 18 -0.71 0.24 -9.37
N THR A 19 -1.73 -0.57 -9.06
CA THR A 19 -1.66 -1.62 -8.05
C THR A 19 -1.62 -3.02 -8.68
N PHE A 20 -0.69 -3.86 -8.21
CA PHE A 20 -0.70 -5.28 -8.50
C PHE A 20 -1.69 -6.02 -7.60
N TRP A 21 -2.76 -6.54 -8.19
CA TRP A 21 -3.72 -7.43 -7.54
C TRP A 21 -3.27 -8.89 -7.66
N VAL A 22 -3.47 -9.65 -6.59
CA VAL A 22 -3.15 -11.07 -6.54
C VAL A 22 -4.43 -11.85 -6.78
N ASP A 23 -4.44 -12.60 -7.88
CA ASP A 23 -5.50 -13.57 -8.13
C ASP A 23 -5.46 -14.66 -7.04
N SER A 24 -6.54 -14.76 -6.26
CA SER A 24 -6.62 -15.61 -5.08
C SER A 24 -8.01 -16.21 -5.01
N GLU A 25 -8.09 -17.54 -4.95
CA GLU A 25 -9.35 -18.29 -4.90
C GLU A 25 -10.24 -17.96 -3.68
N THR A 26 -9.68 -17.28 -2.67
CA THR A 26 -10.35 -17.05 -1.37
C THR A 26 -10.59 -15.58 -1.07
N ASN A 27 -9.92 -14.65 -1.76
CA ASN A 27 -10.02 -13.22 -1.47
C ASN A 27 -9.43 -12.39 -2.61
N ASP A 28 -10.30 -11.69 -3.35
CA ASP A 28 -9.92 -10.85 -4.49
C ASP A 28 -9.26 -9.52 -4.08
N ASP A 29 -9.29 -9.16 -2.78
CA ASP A 29 -8.74 -7.89 -2.27
C ASP A 29 -7.26 -7.97 -1.88
N ILE A 30 -6.60 -9.09 -2.19
CA ILE A 30 -5.17 -9.26 -1.91
C ILE A 30 -4.35 -8.53 -2.97
N LEU A 31 -3.39 -7.73 -2.51
CA LEU A 31 -2.56 -6.91 -3.38
C LEU A 31 -1.14 -6.75 -2.83
N LEU A 32 -0.20 -6.41 -3.72
CA LEU A 32 1.13 -5.98 -3.32
C LEU A 32 1.11 -4.51 -2.90
N ARG A 33 1.65 -4.21 -1.71
CA ARG A 33 1.60 -2.85 -1.14
C ARG A 33 2.28 -1.82 -2.05
N THR A 34 1.61 -0.69 -2.27
CA THR A 34 2.08 0.41 -3.14
C THR A 34 2.91 1.47 -2.41
N HIS A 35 2.90 1.42 -1.07
CA HIS A 35 3.64 2.29 -0.16
C HIS A 35 3.77 1.62 1.22
N THR A 36 4.61 2.16 2.11
CA THR A 36 4.82 1.63 3.47
C THR A 36 3.78 2.11 4.49
N SER A 37 2.97 3.11 4.15
CA SER A 37 1.89 3.69 4.96
C SER A 37 0.93 2.68 5.63
N PRO A 38 0.55 1.53 5.03
CA PRO A 38 -0.32 0.57 5.71
C PRO A 38 0.32 -0.01 6.98
N VAL A 39 1.64 -0.04 7.07
CA VAL A 39 2.33 -0.48 8.29
C VAL A 39 2.15 0.53 9.41
N GLN A 40 2.04 1.83 9.11
CA GLN A 40 1.72 2.84 10.12
C GLN A 40 0.38 2.53 10.80
N ALA A 41 -0.67 2.24 10.03
CA ALA A 41 -1.98 1.88 10.58
C ALA A 41 -1.89 0.64 11.48
N ARG A 42 -1.18 -0.41 11.04
CA ARG A 42 -0.95 -1.63 11.84
C ARG A 42 -0.19 -1.37 13.15
N VAL A 43 0.80 -0.47 13.12
CA VAL A 43 1.53 -0.08 14.33
C VAL A 43 0.59 0.66 15.29
N MET A 44 -0.25 1.56 14.78
CA MET A 44 -1.23 2.31 15.57
C MET A 44 -2.35 1.42 16.14
N GLU A 45 -2.71 0.31 15.49
CA GLU A 45 -3.68 -0.65 16.02
C GLU A 45 -3.14 -1.48 17.19
N THR A 46 -1.82 -1.65 17.27
CA THR A 46 -1.16 -2.58 18.21
C THR A 46 -0.36 -1.88 19.30
N ASN A 47 -0.21 -0.56 19.24
CA ASN A 47 0.60 0.22 20.18
C ASN A 47 -0.15 1.50 20.60
N ASP A 48 -0.02 1.85 21.88
CA ASP A 48 -0.55 3.11 22.41
C ASP A 48 0.43 4.29 22.19
N PRO A 49 -0.08 5.52 21.99
CA PRO A 49 0.75 6.73 21.92
C PRO A 49 1.55 7.01 23.20
N PRO A 50 2.74 7.67 23.11
CA PRO A 50 3.35 8.25 21.91
C PRO A 50 4.14 7.24 21.07
N ILE A 51 3.92 7.24 19.76
CA ILE A 51 4.56 6.33 18.79
C ILE A 51 5.65 7.08 18.00
N ARG A 52 6.82 6.48 17.83
CA ARG A 52 7.88 6.94 16.92
C ARG A 52 8.46 5.73 16.20
N VAL A 53 8.28 5.66 14.89
CA VAL A 53 8.70 4.50 14.09
C VAL A 53 9.16 4.94 12.70
N VAL A 54 10.15 4.25 12.15
CA VAL A 54 10.55 4.33 10.74
C VAL A 54 10.35 2.95 10.14
N VAL A 55 9.62 2.87 9.03
CA VAL A 55 9.28 1.59 8.38
C VAL A 55 9.93 1.51 7.01
N PRO A 56 11.14 0.95 6.89
CA PRO A 56 11.72 0.61 5.60
C PRO A 56 11.02 -0.62 5.01
N GLY A 57 10.87 -0.66 3.68
CA GLY A 57 10.33 -1.82 2.99
C GLY A 57 10.19 -1.61 1.50
N LYS A 58 10.21 -2.71 0.74
CA LYS A 58 9.90 -2.71 -0.69
C LYS A 58 8.44 -2.39 -0.96
N CYS A 59 8.18 -1.68 -2.06
CA CYS A 59 6.86 -1.25 -2.51
C CYS A 59 6.75 -1.49 -4.01
N TYR A 60 5.57 -1.84 -4.47
CA TYR A 60 5.38 -2.25 -5.86
C TYR A 60 4.40 -1.30 -6.55
N ARG A 61 4.72 -0.91 -7.77
CA ARG A 61 3.79 -0.16 -8.64
C ARG A 61 3.82 -0.74 -10.04
N TYR A 62 2.64 -0.85 -10.64
CA TYR A 62 2.52 -1.29 -12.03
C TYR A 62 2.88 -0.12 -12.96
N GLU A 63 4.18 0.15 -13.08
CA GLU A 63 4.75 1.18 -13.93
C GLU A 63 5.70 0.56 -14.95
N ALA A 64 5.82 1.21 -16.12
CA ALA A 64 6.79 0.80 -17.13
C ALA A 64 8.21 1.05 -16.61
N THR A 65 9.07 0.03 -16.70
CA THR A 65 10.47 0.17 -16.25
C THR A 65 11.27 0.98 -17.26
N ASP A 66 11.91 2.04 -16.78
CA ASP A 66 12.83 2.86 -17.56
C ASP A 66 14.06 3.25 -16.70
N ALA A 67 14.89 4.17 -17.19
CA ALA A 67 16.12 4.55 -16.49
C ALA A 67 15.89 5.25 -15.12
N THR A 68 14.66 5.71 -14.86
CA THR A 68 14.27 6.49 -13.68
C THR A 68 13.07 5.91 -12.93
N HIS A 69 12.37 4.93 -13.51
CA HIS A 69 11.19 4.27 -12.94
C HIS A 69 11.40 2.76 -12.86
N GLU A 70 11.09 2.18 -11.71
CA GLU A 70 11.18 0.75 -11.45
C GLU A 70 9.87 0.27 -10.80
N TRP A 71 9.45 -0.96 -11.13
CA TRP A 71 8.21 -1.52 -10.60
C TRP A 71 8.36 -2.18 -9.22
N GLN A 72 9.60 -2.32 -8.72
CA GLN A 72 10.00 -3.04 -7.49
C GLN A 72 10.33 -2.14 -6.29
#